data_AF-A0A941A2K6-F1
#
_entry.id   AF-A0A941A2K6-F1
#
_cell.length_a   1.000
_cell.length_b   1.000
_cell.length_c   1.000
_cell.angle_alpha   90.00
_cell.angle_beta   90.00
_cell.angle_gamma   90.00
#
_symmetry.space_group_name_H-M   'P 1'
#
loop_
_entity.id
_entity.type
_entity.pdbx_description
1 polymer ?
#
loop_
_entity_poly.entity_id
_entity_poly.type
_entity_poly.pdbx_seq_one_letter_code
_entity_poly.pdbx_strand_id
1 'polypeptide(L)'
;MSTKIPDELKADMPQTTWGRILVATPVVMTVVATLLAGLASSEMTRAQYNRSFAAQQQAKAGDQWSFFQAKRLRGTMQLSTLDLLKGTASLRPLDEAGLKKFGEVDAAASAALLKAELPPVPASILSDPPLKNALEAVERMKPESEVRSLLESVKTATVDEAIQAARDRAAAFDSATSPISRSVDRLEKAVAASGPADLVRDVTAARLRYTAARYEVEARLNQAVANLYELQVRMSNMAAERHHRRSEQFFFGMLAAQAAVITATFALAARQRSLLWGLAAGVGVVAVAFAVYVYLWL
;
A
#
# COMPACT_ATOMS: atom_id res chain seq x y z
N MET A 1 29.97 42.59 25.34
CA MET A 1 31.30 42.95 24.80
C MET A 1 31.10 43.48 23.39
N SER A 2 31.45 44.74 23.12
CA SER A 2 31.42 45.31 21.76
C SER A 2 32.75 44.99 21.09
N THR A 3 32.73 44.10 20.11
CA THR A 3 33.91 43.77 19.30
C THR A 3 34.19 44.94 18.37
N LYS A 4 35.24 45.74 18.66
CA LYS A 4 35.71 46.79 17.76
C LYS A 4 36.39 46.15 16.56
N ILE A 5 35.80 46.33 15.38
CA ILE A 5 36.41 45.94 14.10
C ILE A 5 37.64 46.85 13.88
N PRO A 6 38.84 46.29 13.63
CA PRO A 6 40.06 47.06 13.30
C PRO A 6 39.80 48.06 12.17
N ASP A 7 40.35 49.28 12.29
CA ASP A 7 40.09 50.34 11.31
C ASP A 7 40.68 50.01 9.92
N GLU A 8 41.69 49.16 9.87
CA GLU A 8 42.27 48.59 8.64
C GLU A 8 41.23 47.82 7.80
N LEU A 9 40.36 47.04 8.45
CA LEU A 9 39.29 46.29 7.78
C LEU A 9 38.13 47.19 7.33
N LYS A 10 37.92 48.33 8.00
CA LYS A 10 36.88 49.30 7.60
C LYS A 10 37.27 50.07 6.34
N ALA A 11 38.56 50.27 6.09
CA ALA A 11 39.05 50.97 4.91
C ALA A 11 38.76 50.19 3.61
N ASP A 12 38.79 48.86 3.68
CA ASP A 12 38.50 47.98 2.54
C ASP A 12 37.00 47.68 2.35
N MET A 13 36.16 48.00 3.34
CA MET A 13 34.71 47.84 3.21
C MET A 13 34.11 48.91 2.32
N PRO A 14 33.26 48.55 1.34
CA PRO A 14 32.56 49.54 0.55
C PRO A 14 31.64 50.39 1.44
N GLN A 15 31.83 51.71 1.38
CA GLN A 15 31.13 52.68 2.21
C GLN A 15 29.63 52.76 1.89
N THR A 16 29.27 52.46 0.63
CA THR A 16 27.88 52.51 0.15
C THR A 16 27.07 51.33 0.69
N THR A 17 25.80 51.56 1.03
CA THR A 17 24.84 50.52 1.44
C THR A 17 24.77 49.39 0.42
N TRP A 18 24.79 49.73 -0.87
CA TRP A 18 24.84 48.75 -1.96
C TRP A 18 26.06 47.83 -1.86
N GLY A 19 27.25 48.40 -1.63
CA GLY A 19 28.45 47.57 -1.49
C GLY A 19 28.42 46.65 -0.27
N ARG A 20 27.78 47.06 0.84
CA ARG A 20 27.62 46.17 2.01
C ARG A 20 26.71 44.98 1.72
N ILE A 21 25.60 45.21 1.01
CA ILE A 21 24.68 44.14 0.58
C ILE A 21 25.42 43.13 -0.31
N LEU A 22 26.23 43.64 -1.23
CA LEU A 22 27.06 42.81 -2.11
C LEU A 22 28.03 41.94 -1.32
N VAL A 23 28.78 42.51 -0.38
CA VAL A 23 29.72 41.74 0.48
C VAL A 23 29.01 40.66 1.30
N ALA A 24 27.76 40.88 1.72
CA ALA A 24 26.97 39.88 2.45
C ALA A 24 26.40 38.77 1.55
N THR A 25 26.31 38.97 0.23
CA THR A 25 25.62 38.06 -0.70
C THR A 25 26.19 36.63 -0.69
N PRO A 26 27.52 36.39 -0.74
CA PRO A 26 28.08 35.04 -0.68
C PRO A 26 27.69 34.30 0.60
N VAL A 27 27.69 35.01 1.75
CA VAL A 27 27.33 34.42 3.05
C VAL A 27 25.86 34.02 3.05
N VAL A 28 24.97 34.92 2.61
CA VAL A 28 23.53 34.63 2.53
C VAL A 28 23.27 33.46 1.58
N MET A 29 23.89 33.44 0.40
CA MET A 29 23.72 32.34 -0.56
C MET A 29 24.26 31.01 -0.04
N THR A 30 25.34 31.02 0.74
CA THR A 30 25.85 29.80 1.39
C THR A 30 24.86 29.24 2.41
N VAL A 31 24.22 30.11 3.20
CA VAL A 31 23.16 29.71 4.14
C VAL A 31 21.97 29.13 3.36
N VAL A 32 21.52 29.79 2.30
CA VAL A 32 20.43 29.30 1.44
C VAL A 32 20.78 27.93 0.86
N ALA A 33 21.98 27.77 0.29
CA ALA A 33 22.43 26.49 -0.26
C ALA A 33 22.42 25.38 0.80
N THR A 34 22.89 25.68 2.02
CA THR A 34 22.89 24.72 3.13
C THR A 34 21.48 24.31 3.54
N LEU A 35 20.53 25.27 3.58
CA LEU A 35 19.13 24.97 3.87
C LEU A 35 18.50 24.10 2.77
N LEU A 36 18.76 24.40 1.50
CA LEU A 36 18.29 23.59 0.37
C LEU A 36 18.86 22.18 0.37
N ALA A 37 20.14 22.02 0.75
CA ALA A 37 20.76 20.72 0.94
C ALA A 37 20.04 19.90 2.02
N GLY A 38 19.70 20.54 3.15
CA GLY A 38 18.94 19.93 4.23
C GLY A 38 17.54 19.49 3.78
N LEU A 39 16.81 20.35 3.06
CA LEU A 39 15.50 20.04 2.49
C LEU A 39 15.58 18.87 1.51
N ALA A 40 16.52 18.91 0.56
CA ALA A 40 16.75 17.82 -0.40
C ALA A 40 16.99 16.48 0.31
N SER A 41 17.86 16.47 1.32
CA SER A 41 18.17 15.26 2.11
C SER A 41 16.94 14.74 2.88
N SER A 42 16.17 15.64 3.49
CA SER A 42 14.94 15.25 4.20
C SER A 42 13.87 14.64 3.28
N GLU A 43 13.68 15.21 2.09
CA GLU A 43 12.74 14.70 1.08
C GLU A 43 13.22 13.35 0.52
N MET A 44 14.52 13.18 0.31
CA MET A 44 15.09 11.88 -0.08
C MET A 44 14.86 10.81 0.99
N THR A 45 15.02 11.17 2.27
CA THR A 45 14.76 10.27 3.39
C THR A 45 13.28 9.86 3.45
N ARG A 46 12.36 10.81 3.22
CA ARG A 46 10.91 10.51 3.11
C ARG A 46 10.59 9.60 1.92
N ALA A 47 11.23 9.83 0.77
CA ALA A 47 11.09 8.97 -0.40
C ALA A 47 11.54 7.53 -0.10
N GLN A 48 12.69 7.36 0.55
CA GLN A 48 13.22 6.06 0.97
C GLN A 48 12.30 5.37 1.98
N TYR A 49 11.77 6.11 2.96
CA TYR A 49 10.80 5.59 3.91
C TYR A 49 9.54 5.06 3.21
N ASN A 50 8.97 5.81 2.28
CA ASN A 50 7.79 5.38 1.56
C ASN A 50 8.07 4.16 0.65
N ARG A 51 9.26 4.04 0.05
CA ARG A 51 9.66 2.84 -0.70
C ARG A 51 9.81 1.61 0.20
N SER A 52 10.41 1.76 1.39
CA SER A 52 10.55 0.64 2.32
C SER A 52 9.21 0.21 2.91
N PHE A 53 8.32 1.18 3.20
CA PHE A 53 6.95 0.90 3.61
C PHE A 53 6.15 0.21 2.48
N ALA A 54 6.27 0.66 1.23
CA ALA A 54 5.67 -0.02 0.08
C ALA A 54 6.14 -1.47 -0.04
N ALA A 55 7.44 -1.75 0.15
CA ALA A 55 7.97 -3.11 0.14
C ALA A 55 7.38 -4.00 1.26
N GLN A 56 7.18 -3.45 2.47
CA GLN A 56 6.52 -4.18 3.56
C GLN A 56 5.06 -4.51 3.20
N GLN A 57 4.33 -3.56 2.64
CA GLN A 57 2.94 -3.80 2.22
C GLN A 57 2.86 -4.76 1.03
N GLN A 58 3.85 -4.75 0.15
CA GLN A 58 3.96 -5.71 -0.95
C GLN A 58 4.19 -7.14 -0.44
N ALA A 59 4.98 -7.32 0.62
CA ALA A 59 5.12 -8.62 1.27
C ALA A 59 3.78 -9.12 1.83
N LYS A 60 3.02 -8.25 2.53
CA LYS A 60 1.67 -8.59 3.03
C LYS A 60 0.69 -8.91 1.91
N ALA A 61 0.71 -8.15 0.81
CA ALA A 61 -0.08 -8.45 -0.38
C ALA A 61 0.27 -9.84 -0.95
N GLY A 62 1.57 -10.16 -1.03
CA GLY A 62 2.07 -11.46 -1.47
C GLY A 62 1.59 -12.62 -0.61
N ASP A 63 1.55 -12.45 0.72
CA ASP A 63 1.00 -13.45 1.64
C ASP A 63 -0.49 -13.69 1.37
N GLN A 64 -1.27 -12.62 1.18
CA GLN A 64 -2.71 -12.72 0.89
C GLN A 64 -2.99 -13.37 -0.47
N TRP A 65 -2.19 -13.06 -1.48
CA TRP A 65 -2.24 -13.75 -2.77
C TRP A 65 -1.90 -15.23 -2.66
N SER A 66 -0.90 -15.58 -1.84
CA SER A 66 -0.53 -16.96 -1.56
C SER A 66 -1.67 -17.72 -0.88
N PHE A 67 -2.35 -17.09 0.09
CA PHE A 67 -3.56 -17.67 0.71
C PHE A 67 -4.69 -17.83 -0.30
N PHE A 68 -5.00 -16.83 -1.11
CA PHE A 68 -5.98 -16.93 -2.18
C PHE A 68 -5.71 -18.12 -3.11
N GLN A 69 -4.49 -18.22 -3.64
CA GLN A 69 -4.09 -19.29 -4.55
C GLN A 69 -4.19 -20.66 -3.87
N ALA A 70 -3.69 -20.79 -2.63
CA ALA A 70 -3.76 -22.04 -1.88
C ALA A 70 -5.20 -22.48 -1.62
N LYS A 71 -6.09 -21.56 -1.25
CA LYS A 71 -7.52 -21.87 -1.02
C LYS A 71 -8.21 -22.26 -2.31
N ARG A 72 -8.00 -21.52 -3.40
CA ARG A 72 -8.55 -21.84 -4.73
C ARG A 72 -8.08 -23.20 -5.24
N LEU A 73 -6.78 -23.51 -5.08
CA LEU A 73 -6.22 -24.81 -5.44
C LEU A 73 -6.85 -25.94 -4.61
N ARG A 74 -6.95 -25.79 -3.29
CA ARG A 74 -7.60 -26.78 -2.43
C ARG A 74 -9.06 -26.98 -2.79
N GLY A 75 -9.81 -25.91 -3.07
CA GLY A 75 -11.20 -25.99 -3.54
C GLY A 75 -11.32 -26.77 -4.84
N THR A 76 -10.45 -26.49 -5.82
CA THR A 76 -10.40 -27.23 -7.10
C THR A 76 -10.09 -28.71 -6.87
N MET A 77 -9.11 -29.03 -6.00
CA MET A 77 -8.80 -30.42 -5.65
C MET A 77 -10.01 -31.14 -5.03
N GLN A 78 -10.75 -30.50 -4.12
CA GLN A 78 -11.96 -31.11 -3.55
C GLN A 78 -13.01 -31.43 -4.62
N LEU A 79 -13.21 -30.54 -5.60
CA LEU A 79 -14.13 -30.75 -6.72
C LEU A 79 -13.65 -31.88 -7.64
N SER A 80 -12.37 -31.91 -8.01
CA SER A 80 -11.80 -33.00 -8.80
C SER A 80 -11.96 -34.36 -8.10
N THR A 81 -11.72 -34.43 -6.79
CA THR A 81 -11.94 -35.65 -6.00
C THR A 81 -13.42 -36.04 -5.97
N LEU A 82 -14.32 -35.08 -5.83
CA LEU A 82 -15.77 -35.32 -5.87
C LEU A 82 -16.21 -35.87 -7.23
N ASP A 83 -15.66 -35.37 -8.33
CA ASP A 83 -16.01 -35.83 -9.67
C ASP A 83 -15.46 -37.23 -9.97
N LEU A 84 -14.25 -37.55 -9.49
CA LEU A 84 -13.74 -38.92 -9.51
C LEU A 84 -14.63 -39.87 -8.70
N LEU A 85 -15.09 -39.45 -7.52
CA LEU A 85 -15.98 -40.25 -6.68
C LEU A 85 -17.33 -40.50 -7.37
N LYS A 86 -17.91 -39.48 -8.03
CA LYS A 86 -19.12 -39.64 -8.86
C LYS A 86 -18.92 -40.58 -10.04
N GLY A 87 -17.73 -40.57 -10.66
CA GLY A 87 -17.42 -41.43 -11.80
C GLY A 87 -17.15 -42.89 -11.43
N THR A 88 -16.72 -43.15 -10.19
CA THR A 88 -16.30 -44.48 -9.73
C THR A 88 -17.27 -45.15 -8.77
N ALA A 89 -18.22 -44.42 -8.20
CA ALA A 89 -19.22 -44.94 -7.27
C ALA A 89 -20.61 -44.38 -7.54
N SER A 90 -21.63 -45.18 -7.23
CA SER A 90 -23.02 -44.70 -7.17
C SER A 90 -23.18 -43.82 -5.93
N LEU A 91 -23.37 -42.52 -6.15
CA LEU A 91 -23.65 -41.56 -5.09
C LEU A 91 -25.14 -41.26 -5.04
N ARG A 92 -25.71 -41.31 -3.85
CA ARG A 92 -27.10 -40.93 -3.60
C ARG A 92 -27.14 -39.55 -2.92
N PRO A 93 -28.21 -38.78 -3.13
CA PRO A 93 -28.47 -37.62 -2.31
C PRO A 93 -28.49 -38.02 -0.83
N LEU A 94 -27.78 -37.26 -0.01
CA LEU A 94 -27.76 -37.48 1.43
C LEU A 94 -29.14 -37.12 1.99
N ASP A 95 -29.68 -37.97 2.86
CA ASP A 95 -30.97 -37.76 3.53
C ASP A 95 -30.74 -37.49 5.02
N GLU A 96 -31.50 -36.55 5.57
CA GLU A 96 -31.43 -36.16 6.97
C GLU A 96 -31.76 -37.33 7.91
N ALA A 97 -32.72 -38.19 7.53
CA ALA A 97 -33.08 -39.35 8.34
C ALA A 97 -31.93 -40.37 8.42
N GLY A 98 -31.08 -40.44 7.39
CA GLY A 98 -29.87 -41.27 7.40
C GLY A 98 -28.83 -40.75 8.39
N LEU A 99 -28.66 -39.43 8.46
CA LEU A 99 -27.68 -38.78 9.35
C LEU A 99 -28.08 -38.85 10.83
N LYS A 100 -29.37 -38.69 11.15
CA LYS A 100 -29.89 -38.71 12.54
C LYS A 100 -29.58 -40.00 13.29
N LYS A 101 -29.32 -41.11 12.57
CA LYS A 101 -28.93 -42.40 13.18
C LYS A 101 -27.54 -42.38 13.81
N PHE A 102 -26.69 -41.42 13.46
CA PHE A 102 -25.30 -41.31 13.91
C PHE A 102 -25.09 -40.16 14.91
N GLY A 103 -26.17 -39.56 15.39
CA GLY A 103 -26.17 -38.50 16.40
C GLY A 103 -27.02 -37.30 16.00
N GLU A 104 -27.21 -36.38 16.94
CA GLU A 104 -27.81 -35.08 16.64
C GLU A 104 -26.85 -34.24 15.79
N VAL A 105 -27.30 -33.90 14.59
CA VAL A 105 -26.60 -33.00 13.68
C VAL A 105 -27.20 -31.61 13.86
N ASP A 106 -26.36 -30.65 14.24
CA ASP A 106 -26.75 -29.25 14.32
C ASP A 106 -27.36 -28.77 12.98
N ALA A 107 -28.36 -27.89 13.03
CA ALA A 107 -29.09 -27.44 11.86
C ALA A 107 -28.17 -26.82 10.79
N ALA A 108 -27.14 -26.07 11.21
CA ALA A 108 -26.18 -25.47 10.27
C ALA A 108 -25.27 -26.54 9.64
N ALA A 109 -24.84 -27.55 10.41
CA ALA A 109 -24.09 -28.68 9.87
C ALA A 109 -24.91 -29.54 8.90
N SER A 110 -26.19 -29.73 9.19
CA SER A 110 -27.14 -30.41 8.30
C SER A 110 -27.32 -29.62 6.99
N ALA A 111 -27.58 -28.31 7.07
CA ALA A 111 -27.68 -27.44 5.90
C ALA A 111 -26.38 -27.44 5.06
N ALA A 112 -25.23 -27.38 5.73
CA ALA A 112 -23.92 -27.47 5.09
C ALA A 112 -23.72 -28.78 4.31
N LEU A 113 -24.10 -29.93 4.87
CA LEU A 113 -23.91 -31.22 4.19
C LEU A 113 -24.96 -31.50 3.11
N LEU A 114 -26.23 -31.22 3.42
CA LEU A 114 -27.33 -31.52 2.51
C LEU A 114 -27.38 -30.55 1.32
N LYS A 115 -27.11 -29.26 1.57
CA LYS A 115 -27.30 -28.18 0.59
C LYS A 115 -26.02 -27.46 0.19
N ALA A 116 -24.86 -27.79 0.79
CA ALA A 116 -23.65 -26.98 0.68
C ALA A 116 -23.86 -25.52 1.10
N GLU A 117 -24.79 -25.29 2.03
CA GLU A 117 -25.10 -23.95 2.53
C GLU A 117 -23.99 -23.47 3.46
N LEU A 118 -23.54 -22.24 3.26
CA LEU A 118 -22.51 -21.58 4.07
C LEU A 118 -23.16 -20.50 4.92
N PRO A 119 -22.57 -20.14 6.07
CA PRO A 119 -22.99 -18.96 6.79
C PRO A 119 -22.86 -17.71 5.89
N PRO A 120 -23.74 -16.72 6.05
CA PRO A 120 -23.71 -15.52 5.23
C PRO A 120 -22.39 -14.80 5.40
N VAL A 121 -21.80 -14.38 4.27
CA VAL A 121 -20.59 -13.55 4.29
C VAL A 121 -20.99 -12.14 4.74
N PRO A 122 -20.33 -11.57 5.77
CA PRO A 122 -20.61 -10.20 6.17
C PRO A 122 -20.48 -9.23 4.99
N ALA A 123 -21.41 -8.28 4.87
CA ALA A 123 -21.45 -7.32 3.78
C ALA A 123 -20.16 -6.48 3.72
N SER A 124 -19.79 -6.04 2.53
CA SER A 124 -18.66 -5.12 2.36
C SER A 124 -19.04 -3.73 2.87
N ILE A 125 -18.19 -3.13 3.71
CA ILE A 125 -18.38 -1.77 4.24
C ILE A 125 -17.75 -0.72 3.30
N LEU A 126 -17.18 -1.15 2.16
CA LEU A 126 -16.61 -0.25 1.13
C LEU A 126 -17.69 0.69 0.56
N SER A 127 -17.81 1.86 1.20
CA SER A 127 -18.83 2.86 0.89
C SER A 127 -18.23 4.05 0.13
N ASP A 128 -16.91 4.22 0.18
CA ASP A 128 -16.20 5.33 -0.45
C ASP A 128 -16.08 5.13 -1.98
N PRO A 129 -16.73 5.96 -2.82
CA PRO A 129 -16.72 5.79 -4.26
C PRO A 129 -15.32 5.90 -4.91
N PRO A 130 -14.45 6.86 -4.53
CA PRO A 130 -13.06 6.92 -4.99
C PRO A 130 -12.30 5.60 -4.79
N LEU A 131 -12.31 5.05 -3.57
CA LEU A 131 -11.66 3.78 -3.28
C LEU A 131 -12.22 2.63 -4.11
N LYS A 132 -13.55 2.55 -4.24
CA LYS A 132 -14.21 1.53 -5.06
C LYS A 132 -13.78 1.61 -6.52
N ASN A 133 -13.72 2.81 -7.10
CA ASN A 133 -13.31 3.01 -8.48
C ASN A 133 -11.84 2.62 -8.69
N ALA A 134 -10.96 2.97 -7.73
CA ALA A 134 -9.55 2.58 -7.77
C ALA A 134 -9.37 1.05 -7.67
N LEU A 135 -10.11 0.38 -6.79
CA LEU A 135 -10.13 -1.09 -6.68
C LEU A 135 -10.58 -1.74 -7.99
N GLU A 136 -11.69 -1.29 -8.57
CA GLU A 136 -12.22 -1.81 -9.83
C GLU A 136 -11.23 -1.60 -10.98
N ALA A 137 -10.49 -0.49 -10.98
CA ALA A 137 -9.44 -0.25 -11.96
C ALA A 137 -8.26 -1.23 -11.83
N VAL A 138 -7.83 -1.54 -10.61
CA VAL A 138 -6.79 -2.55 -10.34
C VAL A 138 -7.26 -3.95 -10.73
N GLU A 139 -8.48 -4.33 -10.33
CA GLU A 139 -9.06 -5.64 -10.65
C GLU A 139 -9.21 -5.87 -12.15
N ARG A 140 -9.54 -4.82 -12.91
CA ARG A 140 -9.61 -4.85 -14.38
C ARG A 140 -8.27 -4.65 -15.08
N MET A 141 -7.16 -4.61 -14.34
CA MET A 141 -5.81 -4.42 -14.87
C MET A 141 -5.70 -3.19 -15.77
N LYS A 142 -6.35 -2.08 -15.39
CA LYS A 142 -6.25 -0.83 -16.14
C LYS A 142 -4.81 -0.31 -16.16
N PRO A 143 -4.43 0.50 -17.16
CA PRO A 143 -3.11 1.13 -17.22
C PRO A 143 -2.77 1.88 -15.93
N GLU A 144 -1.49 1.84 -15.52
CA GLU A 144 -1.03 2.46 -14.26
C GLU A 144 -1.28 3.97 -14.20
N SER A 145 -1.26 4.67 -15.34
CA SER A 145 -1.62 6.09 -15.42
C SER A 145 -3.09 6.37 -15.03
N GLU A 146 -4.01 5.48 -15.43
CA GLU A 146 -5.43 5.60 -15.06
C GLU A 146 -5.64 5.29 -13.58
N VAL A 147 -5.01 4.23 -13.07
CA VAL A 147 -5.08 3.88 -11.64
C VAL A 147 -4.51 5.01 -10.78
N ARG A 148 -3.39 5.61 -11.19
CA ARG A 148 -2.76 6.74 -10.52
C ARG A 148 -3.70 7.94 -10.40
N SER A 149 -4.39 8.30 -11.48
CA SER A 149 -5.35 9.41 -11.47
C SER A 149 -6.50 9.18 -10.49
N LEU A 150 -7.00 7.94 -10.38
CA LEU A 150 -8.04 7.60 -9.40
C LEU A 150 -7.52 7.70 -7.96
N LEU A 151 -6.29 7.21 -7.73
CA LEU A 151 -5.65 7.20 -6.41
C LEU A 151 -5.37 8.60 -5.84
N GLU A 152 -5.26 9.64 -6.66
CA GLU A 152 -5.07 11.02 -6.18
C GLU A 152 -6.23 11.50 -5.29
N SER A 153 -7.43 10.96 -5.50
CA SER A 153 -8.63 11.28 -4.72
C SER A 153 -8.83 10.38 -3.49
N VAL A 154 -8.04 9.31 -3.36
CA VAL A 154 -8.18 8.31 -2.29
C VAL A 154 -7.33 8.71 -1.08
N LYS A 155 -7.93 8.74 0.10
CA LYS A 155 -7.22 9.02 1.35
C LYS A 155 -6.58 7.74 1.91
N THR A 156 -5.35 7.83 2.39
CA THR A 156 -4.63 6.68 3.00
C THR A 156 -5.42 6.07 4.16
N ALA A 157 -5.99 6.90 5.04
CA ALA A 157 -6.78 6.42 6.18
C ALA A 157 -7.98 5.56 5.75
N THR A 158 -8.66 5.93 4.66
CA THR A 158 -9.79 5.17 4.10
C THR A 158 -9.34 3.79 3.58
N VAL A 159 -8.13 3.69 3.03
CA VAL A 159 -7.55 2.40 2.63
C VAL A 159 -7.20 1.55 3.84
N ASP A 160 -6.61 2.13 4.89
CA ASP A 160 -6.27 1.40 6.11
C ASP A 160 -7.53 0.85 6.82
N GLU A 161 -8.57 1.67 6.94
CA GLU A 161 -9.88 1.26 7.46
C GLU A 161 -10.51 0.14 6.61
N ALA A 162 -10.41 0.24 5.28
CA ALA A 162 -10.91 -0.78 4.36
C ALA A 162 -10.13 -2.11 4.49
N ILE A 163 -8.80 -2.06 4.64
CA ILE A 163 -7.98 -3.24 4.90
C ILE A 163 -8.43 -3.91 6.20
N GLN A 164 -8.59 -3.13 7.27
CA GLN A 164 -9.02 -3.66 8.56
C GLN A 164 -10.41 -4.29 8.46
N ALA A 165 -11.38 -3.59 7.85
CA ALA A 165 -12.72 -4.12 7.64
C ALA A 165 -12.72 -5.40 6.79
N ALA A 166 -11.90 -5.49 5.74
CA ALA A 166 -11.79 -6.71 4.93
C ALA A 166 -11.22 -7.89 5.73
N ARG A 167 -10.22 -7.65 6.58
CA ARG A 167 -9.65 -8.67 7.48
C ARG A 167 -10.67 -9.14 8.52
N ASP A 168 -11.42 -8.21 9.11
CA ASP A 168 -12.46 -8.53 10.10
C ASP A 168 -13.59 -9.37 9.47
N ARG A 169 -13.97 -9.07 8.22
CA ARG A 169 -14.93 -9.89 7.46
C ARG A 169 -14.42 -11.32 7.22
N ALA A 170 -13.14 -11.48 6.88
CA ALA A 170 -12.52 -12.79 6.72
C ALA A 170 -12.51 -13.58 8.04
N ALA A 171 -12.13 -12.92 9.14
CA ALA A 171 -12.11 -13.52 10.48
C ALA A 171 -13.52 -13.90 10.99
N ALA A 172 -14.52 -13.06 10.71
CA ALA A 172 -15.91 -13.33 11.06
C ALA A 172 -16.46 -14.55 10.30
N PHE A 173 -16.14 -14.69 9.00
CA PHE A 173 -16.53 -15.85 8.22
C PHE A 173 -15.86 -17.14 8.73
N ASP A 174 -14.56 -17.10 9.05
CA ASP A 174 -13.85 -18.24 9.65
C ASP A 174 -14.46 -18.65 11.00
N SER A 175 -14.74 -17.66 11.86
CA SER A 175 -15.38 -17.88 13.16
C SER A 175 -16.77 -18.54 13.02
N ALA A 176 -17.56 -18.10 12.02
CA ALA A 176 -18.88 -18.67 11.75
C ALA A 176 -18.83 -20.09 11.18
N THR A 177 -17.81 -20.43 10.39
CA THR A 177 -17.67 -21.76 9.76
C THR A 177 -16.98 -22.79 10.67
N SER A 178 -16.15 -22.36 11.62
CA SER A 178 -15.42 -23.24 12.55
C SER A 178 -16.32 -24.26 13.29
N PRO A 179 -17.43 -23.88 13.96
CA PRO A 179 -18.28 -24.84 14.66
C PRO A 179 -19.01 -25.79 13.70
N ILE A 180 -19.36 -25.33 12.50
CA ILE A 180 -19.99 -26.15 11.45
C ILE A 180 -19.01 -27.25 11.02
N SER A 181 -17.76 -26.87 10.70
CA SER A 181 -16.72 -27.82 10.29
C SER A 181 -16.44 -28.88 11.36
N ARG A 182 -16.35 -28.49 12.64
CA ARG A 182 -16.17 -29.47 13.74
C ARG A 182 -17.34 -30.44 13.85
N SER A 183 -18.57 -29.99 13.59
CA SER A 183 -19.75 -30.85 13.62
C SER A 183 -19.81 -31.80 12.44
N VAL A 184 -19.45 -31.32 11.24
CA VAL A 184 -19.26 -32.15 10.04
C VAL A 184 -18.20 -33.23 10.28
N ASP A 185 -17.04 -32.87 10.84
CA ASP A 185 -15.95 -33.82 11.09
C ASP A 185 -16.34 -34.88 12.15
N ARG A 186 -17.14 -34.51 13.18
CA ARG A 186 -17.67 -35.49 14.15
C ARG A 186 -18.62 -36.47 13.50
N LEU A 187 -19.54 -35.98 12.65
CA LEU A 187 -20.50 -36.82 11.95
C LEU A 187 -19.82 -37.75 10.95
N GLU A 188 -18.85 -37.25 10.18
CA GLU A 188 -18.06 -38.06 9.24
C GLU A 188 -17.38 -39.22 9.97
N LYS A 189 -16.75 -38.96 11.13
CA LYS A 189 -16.14 -40.00 11.96
C LYS A 189 -17.16 -41.02 12.48
N ALA A 190 -18.33 -40.58 12.93
CA ALA A 190 -19.38 -41.48 13.41
C ALA A 190 -19.91 -42.38 12.29
N VAL A 191 -20.15 -41.81 11.11
CA VAL A 191 -20.60 -42.57 9.92
C VAL A 191 -19.50 -43.51 9.43
N ALA A 192 -18.23 -43.10 9.44
CA ALA A 192 -17.12 -43.97 9.06
C ALA A 192 -16.93 -45.17 10.00
N ALA A 193 -17.22 -44.99 11.30
CA ALA A 193 -17.04 -46.03 12.31
C ALA A 193 -18.10 -47.13 12.28
N SER A 194 -19.34 -46.81 11.88
CA SER A 194 -20.47 -47.74 12.04
C SER A 194 -21.51 -47.68 10.91
N GLY A 195 -21.31 -46.82 9.92
CA GLY A 195 -22.24 -46.62 8.82
C GLY A 195 -22.06 -47.63 7.69
N PRO A 196 -23.12 -47.90 6.91
CA PRO A 196 -23.00 -48.70 5.70
C PRO A 196 -22.09 -47.99 4.68
N ALA A 197 -21.34 -48.75 3.89
CA ALA A 197 -20.34 -48.23 2.96
C ALA A 197 -20.90 -47.18 1.98
N ASP A 198 -22.16 -47.34 1.54
CA ASP A 198 -22.81 -46.36 0.67
C ASP A 198 -22.99 -45.00 1.37
N LEU A 199 -23.42 -45.00 2.63
CA LEU A 199 -23.62 -43.77 3.40
C LEU A 199 -22.29 -43.08 3.69
N VAL A 200 -21.22 -43.84 3.95
CA VAL A 200 -19.87 -43.28 4.10
C VAL A 200 -19.49 -42.50 2.84
N ARG A 201 -19.69 -43.09 1.65
CA ARG A 201 -19.43 -42.43 0.36
C ARG A 201 -20.30 -41.19 0.14
N ASP A 202 -21.59 -41.28 0.44
CA ASP A 202 -22.54 -40.16 0.31
C ASP A 202 -22.13 -38.97 1.22
N VAL A 203 -21.72 -39.25 2.47
CA VAL A 203 -21.23 -38.24 3.43
C VAL A 203 -19.88 -37.66 3.00
N THR A 204 -18.94 -38.48 2.51
CA THR A 204 -17.68 -37.99 1.96
C THR A 204 -17.94 -37.04 0.78
N ALA A 205 -18.83 -37.40 -0.15
CA ALA A 205 -19.19 -36.55 -1.27
C ALA A 205 -19.79 -35.20 -0.82
N ALA A 206 -20.69 -35.22 0.16
CA ALA A 206 -21.27 -34.01 0.75
C ALA A 206 -20.21 -33.11 1.40
N ARG A 207 -19.28 -33.70 2.16
CA ARG A 207 -18.17 -32.98 2.81
C ARG A 207 -17.21 -32.34 1.79
N LEU A 208 -16.87 -33.05 0.72
CA LEU A 208 -16.04 -32.51 -0.36
C LEU A 208 -16.70 -31.26 -0.98
N ARG A 209 -18.01 -31.33 -1.25
CA ARG A 209 -18.79 -30.21 -1.80
C ARG A 209 -18.82 -29.00 -0.85
N TYR A 210 -19.14 -29.22 0.42
CA TYR A 210 -19.11 -28.16 1.44
C TYR A 210 -17.73 -27.51 1.57
N THR A 211 -16.68 -28.34 1.64
CA THR A 211 -15.30 -27.85 1.80
C THR A 211 -14.84 -27.05 0.59
N ALA A 212 -15.21 -27.48 -0.63
CA ALA A 212 -14.96 -26.73 -1.85
C ALA A 212 -15.64 -25.35 -1.82
N ALA A 213 -16.94 -25.32 -1.47
CA ALA A 213 -17.70 -24.08 -1.37
C ALA A 213 -17.10 -23.11 -0.34
N ARG A 214 -16.73 -23.61 0.85
CA ARG A 214 -16.07 -22.80 1.89
C ARG A 214 -14.76 -22.20 1.39
N TYR A 215 -13.90 -23.00 0.75
CA TYR A 215 -12.62 -22.53 0.22
C TYR A 215 -12.75 -21.49 -0.89
N GLU A 216 -13.79 -21.57 -1.72
CA GLU A 216 -14.07 -20.54 -2.72
C GLU A 216 -14.40 -19.19 -2.06
N VAL A 217 -15.21 -19.19 -1.00
CA VAL A 217 -15.53 -17.96 -0.25
C VAL A 217 -14.30 -17.40 0.46
N GLU A 218 -13.54 -18.24 1.16
CA GLU A 218 -12.28 -17.83 1.81
C GLU A 218 -11.27 -17.26 0.81
N ALA A 219 -11.17 -17.86 -0.38
CA ALA A 219 -10.31 -17.35 -1.45
C ALA A 219 -10.73 -15.93 -1.84
N ARG A 220 -12.01 -15.68 -2.13
CA ARG A 220 -12.50 -14.34 -2.49
C ARG A 220 -12.26 -13.30 -1.40
N LEU A 221 -12.40 -13.68 -0.13
CA LEU A 221 -12.10 -12.79 1.00
C LEU A 221 -10.61 -12.42 1.06
N ASN A 222 -9.71 -13.40 0.89
CA ASN A 222 -8.26 -13.13 0.84
C ASN A 222 -7.86 -12.30 -0.39
N GLN A 223 -8.49 -12.53 -1.54
CA GLN A 223 -8.29 -11.72 -2.75
C GLN A 223 -8.66 -10.25 -2.51
N ALA A 224 -9.78 -9.99 -1.83
CA ALA A 224 -10.20 -8.63 -1.51
C ALA A 224 -9.18 -7.91 -0.60
N VAL A 225 -8.62 -8.62 0.40
CA VAL A 225 -7.55 -8.08 1.26
C VAL A 225 -6.28 -7.82 0.45
N ALA A 226 -5.91 -8.74 -0.46
CA ALA A 226 -4.74 -8.60 -1.33
C ALA A 226 -4.83 -7.35 -2.23
N ASN A 227 -5.97 -7.15 -2.90
CA ASN A 227 -6.22 -5.99 -3.77
C ASN A 227 -6.09 -4.65 -3.01
N LEU A 228 -6.56 -4.60 -1.76
CA LEU A 228 -6.42 -3.41 -0.91
C LEU A 228 -4.96 -3.13 -0.54
N TYR A 229 -4.18 -4.16 -0.20
CA TYR A 229 -2.74 -3.98 0.04
C TYR A 229 -2.01 -3.54 -1.24
N GLU A 230 -2.38 -4.05 -2.42
CA GLU A 230 -1.80 -3.57 -3.68
C GLU A 230 -2.06 -2.09 -3.93
N LEU A 231 -3.28 -1.59 -3.65
CA LEU A 231 -3.57 -0.17 -3.73
C LEU A 231 -2.68 0.63 -2.77
N GLN A 232 -2.50 0.15 -1.53
CA GLN A 232 -1.63 0.81 -0.57
C GLN A 232 -0.18 0.87 -1.05
N VAL A 233 0.34 -0.21 -1.65
CA VAL A 233 1.67 -0.24 -2.28
C VAL A 233 1.80 0.84 -3.35
N ARG A 234 0.81 0.95 -4.25
CA ARG A 234 0.80 1.96 -5.32
C ARG A 234 0.76 3.38 -4.76
N MET A 235 -0.08 3.63 -3.75
CA MET A 235 -0.14 4.94 -3.06
C MET A 235 1.21 5.31 -2.42
N SER A 236 1.86 4.36 -1.75
CA SER A 236 3.18 4.58 -1.14
C SER A 236 4.27 4.83 -2.18
N ASN A 237 4.25 4.10 -3.31
CA ASN A 237 5.16 4.36 -4.43
C ASN A 237 4.93 5.73 -5.07
N MET A 238 3.68 6.17 -5.22
CA MET A 238 3.36 7.52 -5.70
C MET A 238 3.86 8.61 -4.73
N ALA A 239 3.69 8.40 -3.42
CA ALA A 239 4.22 9.31 -2.41
C ALA A 239 5.76 9.36 -2.46
N ALA A 240 6.42 8.21 -2.57
CA ALA A 240 7.87 8.13 -2.71
C ALA A 240 8.38 8.90 -3.94
N GLU A 241 7.74 8.71 -5.10
CA GLU A 241 8.10 9.39 -6.34
C GLU A 241 7.94 10.91 -6.24
N ARG A 242 6.87 11.39 -5.58
CA ARG A 242 6.69 12.84 -5.32
C ARG A 242 7.82 13.41 -4.47
N HIS A 243 8.15 12.76 -3.36
CA HIS A 243 9.26 13.20 -2.49
C HIS A 243 10.62 13.12 -3.20
N HIS A 244 10.82 12.09 -4.03
CA HIS A 244 12.05 11.96 -4.82
C HIS A 244 12.21 13.12 -5.81
N ARG A 245 11.16 13.46 -6.57
CA ARG A 245 11.17 14.60 -7.50
C ARG A 245 11.39 15.94 -6.79
N ARG A 246 10.75 16.15 -5.63
CA ARG A 246 10.99 17.36 -4.80
C ARG A 246 12.46 17.42 -4.36
N SER A 247 13.02 16.31 -3.91
CA SER A 247 14.43 16.22 -3.51
C SER A 247 15.38 16.59 -4.66
N GLU A 248 15.16 16.05 -5.87
CA GLU A 248 15.94 16.39 -7.07
C GLU A 248 15.86 17.90 -7.38
N GLN A 249 14.68 18.49 -7.27
CA GLN A 249 14.51 19.93 -7.52
C GLN A 249 15.20 20.79 -6.45
N PHE A 250 15.10 20.43 -5.17
CA PHE A 250 15.87 21.13 -4.12
C PHE A 250 17.38 20.99 -4.33
N PHE A 251 17.85 19.84 -4.81
CA PHE A 251 19.25 19.63 -5.17
C PHE A 251 19.70 20.55 -6.30
N PHE A 252 18.91 20.72 -7.37
CA PHE A 252 19.21 21.71 -8.42
C PHE A 252 19.21 23.14 -7.90
N GLY A 253 18.27 23.49 -7.01
CA GLY A 253 18.26 24.79 -6.34
C GLY A 253 19.53 25.04 -5.52
N MET A 254 20.00 24.03 -4.78
CA MET A 254 21.27 24.08 -4.04
C MET A 254 22.46 24.32 -4.99
N LEU A 255 22.55 23.60 -6.11
CA LEU A 255 23.63 23.79 -7.08
C LEU A 255 23.63 25.20 -7.68
N ALA A 256 22.46 25.76 -7.98
CA ALA A 256 22.34 27.14 -8.46
C ALA A 256 22.82 28.16 -7.42
N ALA A 257 22.44 27.97 -6.15
CA ALA A 257 22.91 28.81 -5.05
C ALA A 257 24.44 28.71 -4.87
N GLN A 258 25.03 27.51 -4.98
CA GLN A 258 26.48 27.32 -4.95
C GLN A 258 27.18 28.03 -6.13
N ALA A 259 26.62 27.95 -7.34
CA ALA A 259 27.15 28.67 -8.50
C ALA A 259 27.12 30.20 -8.30
N ALA A 260 26.07 30.73 -7.64
CA ALA A 260 26.01 32.15 -7.26
C ALA A 260 27.11 32.55 -6.28
N VAL A 261 27.38 31.71 -5.26
CA VAL A 261 28.48 31.92 -4.30
C VAL A 261 29.83 31.98 -5.03
N ILE A 262 30.09 31.02 -5.93
CA ILE A 262 31.34 30.97 -6.72
C ILE A 262 31.48 32.23 -7.58
N THR A 263 30.42 32.61 -8.29
CA THR A 263 30.41 33.80 -9.16
C THR A 263 30.64 35.07 -8.35
N ALA A 264 29.97 35.23 -7.20
CA ALA A 264 30.16 36.38 -6.33
C ALA A 264 31.59 36.44 -5.75
N THR A 265 32.18 35.30 -5.42
CA THR A 265 33.57 35.20 -4.94
C THR A 265 34.56 35.60 -6.04
N PHE A 266 34.38 35.12 -7.27
CA PHE A 266 35.19 35.54 -8.41
C PHE A 266 35.03 37.03 -8.73
N ALA A 267 33.81 37.56 -8.66
CA ALA A 267 33.54 38.98 -8.87
C ALA A 267 34.23 39.88 -7.84
N LEU A 268 34.30 39.41 -6.58
CA LEU A 268 35.04 40.07 -5.52
C LEU A 268 36.56 40.03 -5.79
N ALA A 269 37.08 38.86 -6.20
CA ALA A 269 38.49 38.67 -6.52
C ALA A 269 38.95 39.51 -7.73
N ALA A 270 38.14 39.59 -8.78
CA ALA A 270 38.49 40.28 -10.03
C ALA A 270 38.42 41.82 -9.94
N ARG A 271 37.94 42.40 -8.83
CA ARG A 271 37.67 43.84 -8.65
C ARG A 271 36.77 44.48 -9.74
N GLN A 272 36.15 43.70 -10.64
CA GLN A 272 35.22 44.19 -11.65
C GLN A 272 33.79 44.23 -11.07
N ARG A 273 33.42 45.42 -10.57
CA ARG A 273 32.32 45.58 -9.60
C ARG A 273 30.89 45.64 -10.15
N SER A 274 30.65 45.83 -11.45
CA SER A 274 29.28 46.12 -11.93
C SER A 274 28.52 44.93 -12.54
N LEU A 275 29.08 44.24 -13.54
CA LEU A 275 28.34 43.21 -14.29
C LEU A 275 28.23 41.86 -13.57
N LEU A 276 29.34 41.32 -13.07
CA LEU A 276 29.36 40.00 -12.43
C LEU A 276 28.55 39.97 -11.12
N TRP A 277 28.48 41.10 -10.44
CA TRP A 277 27.71 41.26 -9.20
C TRP A 277 26.20 41.28 -9.44
N GLY A 278 25.75 41.99 -10.48
CA GLY A 278 24.35 41.97 -10.90
C GLY A 278 23.91 40.56 -11.31
N LEU A 279 24.78 39.83 -12.02
CA LEU A 279 24.53 38.44 -12.41
C LEU A 279 24.42 37.53 -11.18
N ALA A 280 25.35 37.62 -10.22
CA ALA A 280 25.30 36.81 -9.00
C ALA A 280 24.04 37.08 -8.15
N ALA A 281 23.66 38.35 -7.99
CA ALA A 281 22.43 38.72 -7.28
C ALA A 281 21.17 38.18 -8.01
N GLY A 282 21.15 38.29 -9.35
CA GLY A 282 20.07 37.75 -10.17
C GLY A 282 19.92 36.23 -10.01
N VAL A 283 21.03 35.48 -10.09
CA VAL A 283 21.02 34.02 -9.89
C VAL A 283 20.54 33.66 -8.48
N GLY A 284 20.95 34.41 -7.46
CA GLY A 284 20.50 34.20 -6.09
C GLY A 284 18.99 34.38 -5.89
N VAL A 285 18.41 35.45 -6.46
CA VAL A 285 16.95 35.69 -6.42
C VAL A 285 16.19 34.57 -7.13
N VAL A 286 16.68 34.15 -8.31
CA VAL A 286 16.07 33.04 -9.07
C VAL A 286 16.12 31.75 -8.25
N ALA A 287 17.23 31.43 -7.59
CA ALA A 287 17.36 30.25 -6.75
C ALA A 287 16.36 30.25 -5.57
N VAL A 288 16.19 31.39 -4.90
CA VAL A 288 15.21 31.51 -3.80
C VAL A 288 13.77 31.39 -4.31
N ALA A 289 13.43 32.08 -5.39
CA ALA A 289 12.10 32.01 -5.99
C ALA A 289 11.77 30.57 -6.45
N PHE A 290 12.74 29.89 -7.06
CA PHE A 290 12.62 28.50 -7.46
C PHE A 290 12.40 27.59 -6.25
N ALA A 291 13.19 27.73 -5.18
CA ALA A 291 13.01 26.95 -3.97
C ALA A 291 11.63 27.12 -3.34
N VAL A 292 11.11 28.35 -3.30
CA VAL A 292 9.76 28.64 -2.80
C VAL A 292 8.69 27.99 -3.69
N TYR A 293 8.86 28.05 -5.01
CA TYR A 293 7.97 27.39 -5.95
C TYR A 293 7.93 25.87 -5.74
N VAL A 294 9.11 25.24 -5.65
CA VAL A 294 9.24 23.78 -5.39
C VAL A 294 8.58 23.41 -4.07
N TYR A 295 8.74 24.23 -3.03
CA TYR A 295 8.16 23.97 -1.71
C TYR A 295 6.63 24.06 -1.68
N LEU A 296 6.05 25.03 -2.42
CA LEU A 296 4.61 25.30 -2.36
C LEU A 296 3.78 24.49 -3.35
N TRP A 297 4.32 24.18 -4.54
CA TRP A 297 3.53 23.68 -5.66
C TRP A 297 3.89 22.27 -6.11
N LEU A 298 5.09 21.80 -5.79
CA LEU A 298 5.54 20.47 -6.15
C LEU A 298 5.50 19.56 -4.95
#